data_AF-A0A1H8AR89-F1
#
_entry.id   AF-A0A1H8AR89-F1
#
_cell.length_a   1.000
_cell.length_b   1.000
_cell.length_c   1.000
_cell.angle_alpha   90.00
_cell.angle_beta   90.00
_cell.angle_gamma   90.00
#
_symmetry.space_group_name_H-M   'P 1'
#
loop_
_entity.id
_entity.type
_entity.pdbx_description
1 polymer ?
#
loop_
_entity_poly.entity_id
_entity_poly.type
_entity_poly.pdbx_seq_one_letter_code
_entity_poly.pdbx_strand_id
1 'polypeptide(L)'
;MPNRLDDLYHSFYKPIEQTELKSSIEENHKKLIQILSKEDKVLVLRIIDALEMICNYQSKDSFIQGFKLGFELTNELQSYNDHSFEKENLNDCGQFFMSQEVQKDEEN
;
A
#
# COMPACT_ATOMS: atom_id res chain seq x y z
N MET A 1 13.32 21.34 -19.35
CA MET A 1 13.54 21.62 -17.91
C MET A 1 14.03 20.33 -17.30
N PRO A 2 15.11 20.31 -16.51
CA PRO A 2 15.45 19.12 -15.73
C PRO A 2 14.23 18.79 -14.86
N ASN A 3 13.83 17.51 -14.87
CA ASN A 3 12.61 17.04 -14.25
C ASN A 3 12.75 17.16 -12.74
N ARG A 4 12.31 18.29 -12.16
CA ARG A 4 12.35 18.54 -10.70
C ARG A 4 11.73 17.38 -9.89
N LEU A 5 10.77 16.66 -10.48
CA LEU A 5 10.18 15.45 -9.90
C LEU A 5 11.16 14.28 -9.82
N ASP A 6 12.00 14.10 -10.82
CA ASP A 6 13.01 13.04 -10.89
C ASP A 6 14.12 13.32 -9.86
N ASP A 7 14.56 14.57 -9.77
CA ASP A 7 15.51 15.03 -8.75
C ASP A 7 14.96 14.79 -7.33
N LEU A 8 13.66 15.09 -7.14
CA LEU A 8 12.97 14.88 -5.86
C LEU A 8 12.87 13.38 -5.54
N TYR A 9 12.46 12.56 -6.50
CA TYR A 9 12.38 11.11 -6.36
C TYR A 9 13.74 10.53 -5.94
N HIS A 10 14.81 10.86 -6.65
CA HIS A 10 16.15 10.35 -6.31
C HIS A 10 16.69 10.90 -4.98
N SER A 11 16.22 12.06 -4.51
CA SER A 11 16.61 12.60 -3.19
C SER A 11 15.95 11.85 -2.02
N PHE A 12 14.72 11.36 -2.19
CA PHE A 12 13.94 10.70 -1.13
C PHE A 12 13.95 9.17 -1.23
N TYR A 13 14.07 8.62 -2.43
CA TYR A 13 14.10 7.19 -2.65
C TYR A 13 15.52 6.64 -2.49
N LYS A 14 15.71 5.83 -1.45
CA LYS A 14 16.88 4.98 -1.31
C LYS A 14 16.45 3.53 -1.60
N PRO A 15 16.96 2.90 -2.67
CA PRO A 15 16.74 1.48 -2.89
C PRO A 15 17.15 0.70 -1.64
N ILE A 16 16.27 -0.20 -1.20
CA ILE A 16 16.60 -1.09 -0.09
C ILE A 16 17.49 -2.19 -0.63
N GLU A 17 18.73 -2.24 -0.14
CA GLU A 17 19.68 -3.32 -0.40
C GLU A 17 19.18 -4.61 0.31
N GLN A 18 18.74 -5.60 -0.47
CA GLN A 18 18.23 -6.89 0.04
C GLN A 18 19.16 -8.04 -0.35
N THR A 19 20.46 -7.86 -0.20
CA THR A 19 21.50 -8.80 -0.64
C THR A 19 21.33 -10.19 -0.03
N GLU A 20 21.06 -10.28 1.28
CA GLU A 20 20.81 -11.55 1.96
C GLU A 20 19.57 -12.28 1.42
N LEU A 21 18.49 -11.53 1.21
CA LEU A 21 17.23 -12.08 0.68
C LEU A 21 17.44 -12.59 -0.75
N LYS A 22 18.13 -11.82 -1.60
CA LYS A 22 18.47 -12.20 -2.97
C LYS A 22 19.34 -13.47 -3.00
N SER A 23 20.33 -13.57 -2.12
CA SER A 23 21.17 -14.78 -2.00
C SER A 23 20.35 -16.00 -1.58
N SER A 24 19.48 -15.84 -0.59
CA SER A 24 18.57 -16.90 -0.12
C SER A 24 17.63 -17.40 -1.23
N ILE A 25 17.07 -16.49 -2.03
CA ILE A 25 16.24 -16.84 -3.19
C ILE A 25 17.03 -17.70 -4.18
N GLU A 26 18.27 -17.30 -4.51
CA GLU A 26 19.10 -18.04 -5.46
C GLU A 26 19.46 -19.44 -4.96
N GLU A 27 19.82 -19.57 -3.68
CA GLU A 27 20.11 -20.87 -3.04
C GLU A 27 18.87 -21.78 -3.03
N ASN A 28 17.71 -21.25 -2.69
CA ASN A 28 16.46 -22.02 -2.69
C ASN A 28 16.04 -22.42 -4.10
N HIS A 29 16.24 -21.55 -5.09
CA HIS A 29 16.00 -21.86 -6.50
C HIS A 29 16.89 -23.03 -6.97
N LYS A 30 18.18 -23.04 -6.60
CA LYS A 30 19.10 -24.16 -6.90
C LYS A 30 18.65 -25.48 -6.26
N LYS A 31 18.06 -25.46 -5.06
CA LYS A 31 17.49 -26.66 -4.43
C LYS A 31 16.21 -27.11 -5.15
N LEU A 32 15.30 -26.18 -5.44
CA LEU A 32 14.03 -26.44 -6.14
C LEU A 32 14.25 -27.08 -7.52
N ILE A 33 15.27 -26.64 -8.27
CA ILE A 33 15.52 -27.17 -9.61
C ILE A 33 15.92 -28.65 -9.61
N GLN A 34 16.52 -29.14 -8.51
CA GLN A 34 16.98 -30.52 -8.36
C GLN A 34 15.85 -31.49 -7.97
N ILE A 35 14.82 -31.00 -7.28
CA ILE A 35 13.78 -31.84 -6.67
C ILE A 35 12.53 -31.89 -7.56
N LEU A 36 12.15 -30.78 -8.19
CA LEU A 36 10.89 -30.66 -8.93
C LEU A 36 11.01 -31.07 -10.40
N SER A 37 9.90 -31.56 -10.96
CA SER A 37 9.74 -31.72 -12.40
C SER A 37 9.67 -30.36 -13.12
N LYS A 38 9.63 -30.36 -14.45
CA LYS A 38 9.51 -29.11 -15.21
C LYS A 38 8.14 -28.47 -15.00
N GLU A 39 7.09 -29.29 -14.99
CA GLU A 39 5.71 -28.87 -14.83
C GLU A 39 5.47 -28.27 -13.44
N ASP A 40 6.02 -28.90 -12.39
CA ASP A 40 5.89 -28.40 -11.01
C ASP A 40 6.57 -27.04 -10.84
N LYS A 41 7.74 -26.83 -11.46
CA LYS A 41 8.45 -25.53 -11.42
C LYS A 41 7.60 -24.42 -12.01
N VAL A 42 6.92 -24.69 -13.13
CA VAL A 42 6.04 -23.70 -13.78
C VAL A 42 4.87 -23.35 -12.86
N LEU A 43 4.29 -24.34 -12.18
CA LEU A 43 3.19 -24.09 -11.23
C LEU A 43 3.66 -23.26 -10.03
N VAL A 44 4.80 -23.60 -9.43
CA VAL A 44 5.36 -22.84 -8.30
C VAL A 44 5.67 -21.40 -8.71
N LEU A 45 6.31 -21.19 -9.87
CA LEU A 45 6.59 -19.83 -10.36
C LEU A 45 5.31 -19.01 -10.57
N ARG A 46 4.26 -19.61 -11.16
CA ARG A 46 2.97 -18.93 -11.33
C ARG A 46 2.31 -18.56 -9.99
N ILE A 47 2.45 -19.41 -8.97
CA ILE A 47 1.95 -19.12 -7.62
C ILE A 47 2.72 -17.93 -7.03
N ILE A 48 4.04 -17.91 -7.15
CA ILE A 48 4.88 -16.81 -6.67
C ILE A 48 4.51 -15.51 -7.39
N ASP A 49 4.41 -15.52 -8.72
CA ASP A 49 4.03 -14.35 -9.51
C ASP A 49 2.66 -13.80 -9.08
N ALA A 50 1.69 -14.68 -8.85
CA ALA A 50 0.35 -14.28 -8.40
C ALA A 50 0.37 -13.69 -6.97
N LEU A 51 1.12 -14.29 -6.05
CA LEU A 51 1.28 -13.77 -4.68
C LEU A 51 1.98 -12.41 -4.67
N GLU A 52 3.05 -12.27 -5.45
CA GLU A 52 3.77 -11.01 -5.58
C GLU A 52 2.86 -9.91 -6.17
N MET A 53 2.06 -10.27 -7.18
CA MET A 53 1.09 -9.36 -7.76
C MET A 53 0.03 -8.91 -6.74
N ILE A 54 -0.49 -9.82 -5.92
CA ILE A 54 -1.43 -9.48 -4.82
C ILE A 54 -0.79 -8.50 -3.83
N CYS A 55 0.42 -8.82 -3.32
CA CYS A 55 1.12 -7.94 -2.39
C CYS A 55 1.40 -6.56 -2.99
N ASN A 56 1.77 -6.49 -4.27
CA ASN A 56 2.01 -5.24 -4.97
C ASN A 56 0.74 -4.40 -5.12
N TYR A 57 -0.40 -5.01 -5.46
CA TYR A 57 -1.68 -4.29 -5.52
C TYR A 57 -2.11 -3.79 -4.16
N GLN A 58 -2.03 -4.63 -3.12
CA GLN A 58 -2.36 -4.23 -1.75
C GLN A 58 -1.47 -3.09 -1.25
N SER A 59 -0.16 -3.16 -1.52
CA SER A 59 0.79 -2.11 -1.13
C SER A 59 0.50 -0.78 -1.83
N LYS A 60 0.19 -0.83 -3.14
CA LYS A 60 -0.19 0.35 -3.92
C LYS A 60 -1.49 0.97 -3.44
N ASP A 61 -2.51 0.14 -3.22
CA ASP A 61 -3.80 0.61 -2.72
C ASP A 61 -3.66 1.27 -1.34
N SER A 62 -2.98 0.60 -0.40
CA SER A 62 -2.70 1.13 0.93
C SER A 62 -1.94 2.46 0.88
N PHE A 63 -0.93 2.57 0.01
CA PHE A 63 -0.19 3.81 -0.19
C PHE A 63 -1.09 4.94 -0.71
N ILE A 64 -1.95 4.67 -1.70
CA ILE A 64 -2.85 5.66 -2.29
C ILE A 64 -3.86 6.14 -1.24
N GLN A 65 -4.48 5.23 -0.48
CA GLN A 65 -5.42 5.60 0.58
C GLN A 65 -4.75 6.40 1.69
N GLY A 66 -3.55 5.98 2.14
CA GLY A 66 -2.79 6.71 3.14
C GLY A 66 -2.36 8.10 2.68
N PHE A 67 -1.95 8.24 1.42
CA PHE A 67 -1.62 9.54 0.83
C PHE A 67 -2.84 10.46 0.75
N LYS A 68 -3.98 9.94 0.28
CA LYS A 68 -5.24 10.68 0.19
C LYS A 68 -5.66 11.19 1.57
N LEU A 69 -5.61 10.32 2.59
CA LEU A 69 -5.89 10.71 3.97
C LEU A 69 -4.97 11.83 4.47
N GLY A 70 -3.65 11.66 4.31
CA GLY A 70 -2.69 12.67 4.74
C GLY A 70 -2.89 14.02 4.06
N PHE A 71 -3.28 14.00 2.78
CA PHE A 71 -3.62 15.20 2.01
C PHE A 71 -4.90 15.87 2.53
N GLU A 72 -5.96 15.10 2.78
CA GLU A 72 -7.22 15.60 3.34
C GLU A 72 -7.02 16.23 4.73
N LEU A 73 -6.29 15.56 5.63
CA LEU A 73 -5.93 16.09 6.94
C LEU A 73 -5.14 17.40 6.85
N THR A 74 -4.24 17.51 5.88
CA THR A 74 -3.46 18.74 5.67
C THR A 74 -4.36 19.90 5.24
N ASN A 75 -5.30 19.65 4.32
CA ASN A 75 -6.27 20.67 3.91
C ASN A 75 -7.17 21.08 5.07
N GLU A 76 -7.63 20.13 5.88
CA GLU A 76 -8.45 20.41 7.06
C GLU A 76 -7.69 21.29 8.06
N LEU A 77 -6.45 20.93 8.39
CA LEU A 77 -5.59 21.73 9.27
C LEU A 77 -5.33 23.14 8.72
N GLN A 78 -5.18 23.31 7.41
CA GLN A 78 -5.02 24.64 6.81
C GLN A 78 -6.30 25.48 6.89
N SER A 79 -7.46 24.84 6.85
CA SER A 79 -8.76 25.50 7.02
C SER A 79 -9.16 25.73 8.47
N TYR A 80 -8.38 25.18 9.41
CA TYR A 80 -8.60 25.30 10.85
C TYR A 80 -8.31 26.73 11.30
N ASN A 81 -9.35 27.56 11.34
CA ASN A 81 -9.30 28.86 11.99
C ASN A 81 -9.49 28.65 13.50
N ASP A 82 -8.54 29.13 14.32
CA ASP A 82 -8.57 29.07 15.80
C ASP A 82 -9.80 29.77 16.45
N HIS A 83 -10.72 30.33 15.66
CA HIS A 83 -11.87 31.12 16.10
C HIS A 83 -13.23 30.45 15.89
N SER A 84 -13.32 29.26 15.28
CA SER A 84 -14.60 28.55 15.08
C SER A 84 -14.83 27.38 16.05
N PHE A 85 -14.11 27.34 17.18
CA PHE A 85 -14.32 26.35 18.23
C PHE A 85 -15.49 26.71 19.16
N GLU A 86 -16.55 27.32 18.63
CA GLU A 86 -17.83 27.40 19.30
C GLU A 86 -18.92 26.81 18.39
N LYS A 87 -19.21 25.53 18.67
CA LYS A 87 -20.40 24.76 18.30
C LYS A 87 -20.57 24.40 16.82
N GLU A 88 -20.92 23.12 16.65
CA GLU A 88 -21.41 22.48 15.42
C GLU A 88 -20.30 22.02 14.48
N ASN A 89 -20.32 20.74 14.09
CA ASN A 89 -19.40 20.05 13.17
C ASN A 89 -18.23 19.23 13.77
N LEU A 90 -18.31 18.76 15.02
CA LEU A 90 -17.50 17.59 15.42
C LEU A 90 -17.95 16.28 14.73
N ASN A 91 -19.08 16.31 14.02
CA ASN A 91 -19.69 15.14 13.39
C ASN A 91 -19.23 14.91 11.93
N ASP A 92 -18.54 15.86 11.30
CA ASP A 92 -18.16 15.76 9.87
C ASP A 92 -16.70 15.34 9.67
N CYS A 93 -15.83 15.59 10.66
CA CYS A 93 -14.39 15.26 10.65
C CYS A 93 -14.08 13.74 10.62
N GLY A 94 -15.10 12.86 10.67
CA GLY A 94 -14.91 11.40 10.66
C GLY A 94 -15.84 10.63 9.71
N GLN A 95 -16.83 11.28 9.10
CA GLN A 95 -17.84 10.58 8.27
C GLN A 95 -17.27 10.10 6.93
N PHE A 96 -16.22 10.73 6.40
CA PHE A 96 -15.56 10.25 5.18
C PHE A 96 -14.72 8.99 5.42
N PHE A 97 -14.27 8.77 6.67
CA PHE A 97 -13.31 7.72 7.03
C PHE A 97 -13.97 6.39 7.42
N MET A 98 -15.23 6.41 7.84
CA MET A 98 -16.03 5.21 8.05
C MET A 98 -17.39 5.35 7.37
N SER A 99 -17.55 4.71 6.21
CA SER A 99 -18.88 4.30 5.77
C SER A 99 -19.47 3.46 6.89
N GLN A 100 -20.59 3.88 7.47
CA GLN A 100 -21.33 3.04 8.40
C GLN A 100 -21.58 1.71 7.69
N GLU A 101 -20.98 0.63 8.20
CA GLU A 101 -21.38 -0.71 7.81
C GLU A 101 -22.88 -0.80 8.12
N VAL A 102 -23.69 -0.82 7.07
CA VAL A 102 -25.11 -1.07 7.18
C VAL A 102 -25.24 -2.49 7.73
N GLN A 103 -25.49 -2.60 9.03
CA GLN A 103 -26.04 -3.81 9.61
C GLN A 103 -27.33 -4.09 8.83
N LYS A 104 -27.28 -5.08 7.94
CA LYS A 104 -28.50 -5.70 7.43
C LYS A 104 -29.09 -6.44 8.61
N ASP A 105 -30.05 -5.81 9.26
CA ASP A 105 -31.02 -6.51 10.07
C ASP A 105 -31.72 -7.52 9.17
N GLU A 106 -31.39 -8.80 9.36
CA GLU A 106 -32.23 -9.91 8.95
C GLU A 106 -33.51 -9.84 9.79
N GLU A 107 -34.54 -9.15 9.29
CA GLU A 107 -35.91 -9.36 9.73
C GLU A 107 -36.63 -10.31 8.76
N ASN A 108 -36.82 -11.54 9.27
CA ASN A 108 -37.84 -12.57 8.97
C ASN A 108 -38.16 -12.95 7.51
#